data_AF-A0A744UX07-F1
#
_entry.id   AF-A0A744UX07-F1
#
_cell.length_a   1.000
_cell.length_b   1.000
_cell.length_c   1.000
_cell.angle_alpha   90.00
_cell.angle_beta   90.00
_cell.angle_gamma   90.00
#
_symmetry.space_group_name_H-M   'P 1'
#
loop_
_entity.id
_entity.type
_entity.pdbx_description
1 polymer ?
#
loop_
_entity_poly.entity_id
_entity_poly.type
_entity_poly.pdbx_seq_one_letter_code
_entity_poly.pdbx_strand_id
1 'polypeptide(L)'
;KKLAASEMKKSEFFREIFLNANVNLTVKGAPSKELKDLVYIFSKSSNNLNQIAYKLNLAHQMGRVSESLYINILNRLVNIEELMLAGVNNAD
;
A
#
# COMPACT_ATOMS: atom_id res chain seq x y z
N LYS A 1 21.88 -6.64 -22.68
CA LYS A 1 23.02 -6.68 -23.64
C LYS A 1 24.22 -7.51 -23.12
N LYS A 2 24.62 -7.43 -21.85
CA LYS A 2 25.75 -8.23 -21.31
C LYS A 2 25.55 -9.76 -21.32
N LEU A 3 24.39 -10.26 -20.87
CA LEU A 3 24.07 -11.70 -20.88
C LEU A 3 24.05 -12.33 -22.29
N ALA A 4 23.55 -11.60 -23.28
CA ALA A 4 23.50 -12.10 -24.66
C ALA A 4 24.89 -12.12 -25.32
N ALA A 5 25.81 -11.28 -24.85
CA ALA A 5 27.19 -11.22 -25.33
C ALA A 5 28.14 -12.18 -24.57
N SER A 6 27.72 -12.74 -23.43
CA SER A 6 28.51 -13.69 -22.65
C SER A 6 28.38 -15.13 -23.12
N GLU A 7 27.40 -15.44 -23.98
CA GLU A 7 27.04 -16.81 -24.45
C GLU A 7 26.73 -17.85 -23.34
N MET A 8 26.75 -17.42 -22.07
CA MET A 8 26.43 -18.23 -20.90
C MET A 8 24.93 -18.45 -20.73
N LYS A 9 24.59 -19.55 -20.07
CA LYS A 9 23.23 -19.75 -19.54
C LYS A 9 22.96 -18.70 -18.45
N LYS A 10 21.70 -18.27 -18.34
CA LYS A 10 21.26 -17.27 -17.35
C LYS A 10 21.81 -17.55 -15.95
N SER A 11 21.65 -18.77 -15.44
CA SER A 11 22.11 -19.15 -14.09
C SER A 11 23.62 -19.00 -13.90
N GLU A 12 24.40 -19.33 -14.91
CA GLU A 12 25.86 -19.25 -14.90
C GLU A 12 26.32 -17.80 -14.91
N PHE A 13 25.76 -16.99 -15.80
CA PHE A 13 26.02 -15.56 -15.86
C PHE A 13 25.65 -14.84 -14.56
N PHE A 14 24.48 -15.14 -13.98
CA PHE A 14 24.07 -14.55 -12.71
C PHE A 14 24.97 -14.97 -11.56
N ARG A 15 25.40 -16.24 -11.50
CA ARG A 15 26.35 -16.72 -10.49
C ARG A 15 27.70 -16.01 -10.61
N GLU A 16 28.21 -15.86 -11.82
CA GLU A 16 29.50 -15.20 -12.07
C GLU A 16 29.46 -13.71 -11.70
N ILE A 17 28.42 -12.99 -12.12
CA ILE A 17 28.23 -11.59 -11.73
C ILE A 17 28.05 -11.47 -10.22
N PHE A 18 27.29 -12.36 -9.58
CA PHE A 18 27.02 -12.28 -8.15
C PHE A 18 28.27 -12.57 -7.29
N LEU A 19 29.12 -13.51 -7.71
CA LEU A 19 30.33 -13.88 -6.97
C LEU A 19 31.51 -12.95 -7.25
N ASN A 20 31.61 -12.39 -8.46
CA ASN A 20 32.79 -11.64 -8.89
C ASN A 20 32.58 -10.13 -8.97
N ALA A 21 31.35 -9.63 -9.08
CA ALA A 21 31.11 -8.21 -8.95
C ALA A 21 31.00 -7.85 -7.46
N ASN A 22 31.62 -6.73 -7.07
CA ASN A 22 31.33 -6.06 -5.80
C ASN A 22 29.89 -5.51 -5.84
N VAL A 23 28.91 -6.41 -5.84
CA VAL A 23 27.50 -6.05 -5.83
C VAL A 23 27.17 -5.62 -4.42
N ASN A 24 27.03 -4.31 -4.22
CA ASN A 24 26.38 -3.79 -3.03
C ASN A 24 24.89 -4.16 -3.12
N LEU A 25 24.56 -5.33 -2.58
CA LEU A 25 23.18 -5.77 -2.44
C LEU A 25 22.56 -5.03 -1.27
N THR A 26 21.75 -4.02 -1.57
CA THR A 26 20.83 -3.48 -0.59
C THR A 26 19.69 -4.48 -0.39
N VAL A 27 19.90 -5.43 0.52
CA VAL A 27 18.82 -6.31 0.98
C VAL A 27 17.88 -5.43 1.80
N LYS A 28 16.72 -5.07 1.23
CA LYS A 28 15.65 -4.49 2.05
C LYS A 28 15.26 -5.52 3.10
N GLY A 29 15.42 -5.17 4.37
CA GLY A 29 14.97 -6.01 5.48
C GLY A 29 13.49 -6.33 5.32
N ALA A 30 13.07 -7.50 5.79
CA ALA A 30 11.64 -7.79 5.88
C ALA A 30 10.96 -6.73 6.76
N PRO A 31 9.74 -6.27 6.42
CA PRO A 31 9.03 -5.31 7.25
C PRO A 31 8.82 -5.89 8.66
N SER A 32 8.88 -5.00 9.66
CA SER A 32 8.67 -5.35 11.07
C SER A 32 7.33 -6.03 11.28
N LYS A 33 7.20 -6.80 12.37
CA LYS A 33 5.91 -7.43 12.71
C LYS A 33 4.85 -6.36 12.96
N GLU A 34 5.26 -5.28 13.61
CA GLU A 34 4.44 -4.11 13.94
C GLU A 34 3.89 -3.45 12.67
N LEU A 35 4.71 -3.26 11.64
CA LEU A 35 4.25 -2.70 10.36
C LEU A 35 3.26 -3.64 9.65
N LYS A 36 3.49 -4.95 9.68
CA LYS A 36 2.54 -5.92 9.11
C LYS A 36 1.19 -5.89 9.83
N ASP A 37 1.22 -5.85 11.15
CA ASP A 37 0.01 -5.76 11.99
C ASP A 37 -0.73 -4.44 11.75
N LEU A 38 0.01 -3.32 11.62
CA LEU A 38 -0.54 -2.00 11.29
C LEU A 38 -1.25 -2.01 9.92
N VAL A 39 -0.58 -2.48 8.87
CA VAL A 39 -1.14 -2.59 7.52
C VAL A 39 -2.38 -3.49 7.51
N TYR A 40 -2.35 -4.59 8.25
CA TYR A 40 -3.50 -5.49 8.36
C TYR A 40 -4.70 -4.80 8.99
N ILE A 41 -4.52 -4.14 10.14
CA ILE A 41 -5.60 -3.43 10.83
C ILE A 41 -6.15 -2.30 9.95
N PHE A 42 -5.27 -1.52 9.32
CA PHE A 42 -5.68 -0.41 8.47
C PHE A 42 -6.45 -0.88 7.23
N SER A 43 -6.08 -2.02 6.63
CA SER A 43 -6.86 -2.61 5.55
C SER A 43 -8.30 -2.97 5.98
N LYS A 44 -8.48 -3.47 7.21
CA LYS A 44 -9.83 -3.72 7.77
C LYS A 44 -10.59 -2.41 7.98
N SER A 45 -9.92 -1.39 8.50
CA SER A 45 -10.50 -0.06 8.70
C SER A 45 -10.93 0.58 7.38
N SER A 46 -10.09 0.57 6.33
CA SER A 46 -10.42 1.10 4.99
C SER A 46 -11.64 0.41 4.38
N ASN A 47 -11.75 -0.92 4.54
CA ASN A 47 -12.95 -1.64 4.10
C ASN A 47 -14.22 -1.19 4.83
N ASN A 48 -14.12 -0.89 6.13
CA ASN A 48 -15.25 -0.36 6.90
C ASN A 48 -15.60 1.06 6.44
N LEU A 49 -14.61 1.92 6.19
CA LEU A 49 -14.83 3.27 5.65
C LEU A 49 -15.57 3.22 4.31
N ASN A 50 -15.16 2.33 3.40
CA ASN A 50 -15.84 2.12 2.12
C ASN A 50 -17.30 1.69 2.29
N GLN A 51 -17.58 0.80 3.24
CA GLN A 51 -18.96 0.38 3.53
C GLN A 51 -19.81 1.54 4.07
N ILE A 52 -19.24 2.40 4.93
CA ILE A 52 -19.93 3.60 5.43
C ILE A 52 -20.18 4.57 4.27
N ALA A 53 -19.18 4.85 3.44
CA ALA A 53 -19.30 5.73 2.27
C ALA A 53 -20.41 5.24 1.31
N TYR A 54 -20.45 3.93 1.04
CA TYR A 54 -21.49 3.32 0.23
C TYR A 54 -22.90 3.51 0.82
N LYS A 55 -23.08 3.21 2.11
CA LYS A 55 -24.38 3.38 2.80
C LYS A 55 -24.81 4.84 2.86
N LEU A 56 -23.87 5.74 3.10
CA LEU A 56 -24.08 7.18 3.12
C LEU A 56 -24.54 7.69 1.74
N ASN A 57 -23.89 7.22 0.67
CA ASN A 57 -24.28 7.55 -0.71
C ASN A 57 -25.72 7.11 -1.03
N LEU A 58 -26.09 5.87 -0.67
CA LEU A 58 -27.47 5.40 -0.83
C LEU A 58 -28.46 6.25 -0.02
N ALA A 59 -28.12 6.57 1.24
CA ALA A 59 -28.99 7.40 2.09
C ALA A 59 -29.19 8.82 1.54
N HIS A 60 -28.15 9.41 0.95
CA HIS A 60 -28.22 10.70 0.28
C HIS A 60 -29.09 10.63 -0.99
N GLN A 61 -28.89 9.63 -1.85
CA GLN A 61 -29.71 9.42 -3.06
C GLN A 61 -31.20 9.21 -2.73
N MET A 62 -31.50 8.61 -1.58
CA MET A 62 -32.88 8.45 -1.08
C MET A 62 -33.45 9.70 -0.40
N GLY A 63 -32.72 10.82 -0.36
CA GLY A 63 -33.14 12.06 0.29
C GLY A 63 -33.18 11.99 1.82
N ARG A 64 -32.60 10.95 2.44
CA ARG A 64 -32.57 10.75 3.90
C ARG A 64 -31.45 11.53 4.59
N VAL A 65 -30.45 11.95 3.82
CA VAL A 65 -29.29 12.72 4.28
C VAL A 65 -29.17 13.97 3.42
N SER A 66 -29.09 15.14 4.06
CA SER A 66 -28.87 16.40 3.35
C SER A 66 -27.52 16.41 2.66
N GLU A 67 -27.40 17.15 1.55
CA GLU A 67 -26.13 17.32 0.84
C GLU A 67 -25.02 17.87 1.75
N SER A 68 -25.35 18.81 2.63
CA SER A 68 -24.39 19.37 3.61
C SER A 68 -23.83 18.31 4.56
N LEU A 69 -24.69 17.41 5.07
CA LEU A 69 -24.28 16.34 5.97
C LEU A 69 -23.52 15.25 5.20
N TYR A 70 -23.95 14.95 3.98
CA TYR A 70 -23.28 14.01 3.07
C TYR A 70 -21.82 14.42 2.83
N ILE A 71 -21.59 15.66 2.38
CA ILE A 71 -20.26 16.21 2.13
C ILE A 71 -19.42 16.23 3.42
N ASN A 72 -20.00 16.64 4.55
CA ASN A 72 -19.28 16.68 5.82
C ASN A 72 -18.77 15.29 6.24
N ILE A 73 -19.61 14.26 6.14
CA ILE A 73 -19.23 12.90 6.51
C ILE A 73 -18.20 12.35 5.52
N LEU A 74 -18.38 12.53 4.21
CA LEU A 74 -17.38 12.09 3.21
C LEU A 74 -16.00 12.70 3.48
N ASN A 75 -15.92 14.00 3.74
CA ASN A 75 -14.65 14.66 4.06
C ASN A 75 -14.00 14.06 5.31
N ARG A 76 -14.78 13.69 6.32
CA ARG A 76 -14.26 13.01 7.53
C ARG A 76 -13.75 11.60 7.23
N LEU A 77 -14.44 10.84 6.39
CA LEU A 77 -14.00 9.49 6.00
C LEU A 77 -12.68 9.53 5.22
N VAL A 78 -12.56 10.46 4.26
CA VAL A 78 -11.32 10.71 3.50
C VAL A 78 -10.20 11.12 4.44
N ASN A 79 -10.45 12.05 5.37
CA ASN A 79 -9.44 12.47 6.34
C ASN A 79 -8.91 11.31 7.20
N ILE A 80 -9.78 10.39 7.63
CA ILE A 80 -9.34 9.20 8.38
C ILE A 80 -8.47 8.29 7.50
N GLU A 81 -8.83 8.08 6.24
CA GLU A 81 -8.04 7.30 5.30
C GLU A 81 -6.65 7.92 5.07
N GLU A 82 -6.58 9.24 4.86
CA GLU A 82 -5.33 9.97 4.71
C GLU A 82 -4.42 9.85 5.95
N LEU A 83 -4.99 9.96 7.16
CA LEU A 83 -4.25 9.78 8.40
C LEU A 83 -3.72 8.34 8.56
N MET A 84 -4.50 7.34 8.16
CA MET A 84 -4.04 5.95 8.15
C MET A 84 -2.89 5.75 7.15
N LEU A 85 -3.00 6.28 5.94
CA LEU A 85 -1.93 6.19 4.93
C LEU A 85 -0.66 6.89 5.41
N ALA A 86 -0.79 8.07 6.01
CA ALA A 86 0.35 8.77 6.61
C ALA A 86 1.01 7.95 7.73
N GLY A 87 0.20 7.28 8.56
CA GLY A 87 0.69 6.38 9.61
C GLY A 87 1.52 5.22 9.07
N VAL A 88 1.12 4.61 7.95
CA VAL A 88 1.90 3.53 7.29
C VAL A 88 3.19 4.08 6.71
N ASN A 89 3.15 5.23 6.04
CA ASN A 89 4.32 5.82 5.40
C ASN A 89 5.39 6.30 6.41
N ASN A 90 4.98 6.63 7.64
CA ASN A 90 5.89 7.06 8.71
C ASN A 90 6.42 5.89 9.56
N ALA A 91 5.91 4.67 9.36
CA ALA A 91 6.26 3.51 10.17
C ALA A 91 7.51 2.75 9.69
N ASP A 92 8.10 3.17 8.56
CA ASP A 92 9.38 2.68 8.00
C ASP A 92 10.37 3.83 7.76
#